data_AF-A0AAV4WB68-F1
#
_entry.id   AF-A0AAV4WB68-F1
#
_cell.length_a   1.000
_cell.length_b   1.000
_cell.length_c   1.000
_cell.angle_alpha   90.00
_cell.angle_beta   90.00
_cell.angle_gamma   90.00
#
_symmetry.space_group_name_H-M   'P 1'
#
loop_
_entity.id
_entity.type
_entity.pdbx_description
1 polymer ?
#
loop_
_entity_poly.entity_id
_entity_poly.type
_entity_poly.pdbx_seq_one_letter_code
_entity_poly.pdbx_strand_id
1 'polypeptide(L)'
;MINNKPKNFISLNGKVLIFVFFVLISSCSGSSIKEENDIVEYLEKNNILVGKAEIVFLLDRSGSVGAANFETEKGFVESFLTHIVVDANASHVAVISYSDAADRHIDYLIQPKTKCHLSQELQDVQFKDSRATNIAAALDEARAVFQNARPQVNKVLILVSDGRANMGGDPVPHANSLKELGIEIFCFGIGSSLRGELERLASSEQHVYNCDEFRDFARLAKRIRGDPHESSWSGQAAAPNCDHLCDSPYKGEADDPGCCDHSARCSCALLSGMHMCVCGPGYYGLSGLAGHCRACPIGTYKSRLEPAKQCTPCPPGSTTAKSASGSIRDCVCKEGYEGNPTSGLPCSPVKCPPLQKPKHGFTLGSCRDSAVPFGSDCGFLCDQEYELVNRDSAIRTCLSNGSWSGKSAVCKN
;
A
#
# COMPACT_ATOMS: atom_id res chain seq x y z
N MET A 1 -36.71 -40.40 -11.34
CA MET A 1 -35.73 -39.44 -11.88
C MET A 1 -36.25 -38.04 -11.62
N ILE A 2 -35.62 -37.40 -10.63
CA ILE A 2 -35.39 -35.96 -10.39
C ILE A 2 -36.06 -34.98 -11.38
N ASN A 3 -36.97 -34.10 -10.90
CA ASN A 3 -36.66 -32.67 -10.82
C ASN A 3 -37.62 -31.81 -9.98
N ASN A 4 -37.01 -30.77 -9.42
CA ASN A 4 -37.38 -29.92 -8.29
C ASN A 4 -38.39 -28.77 -8.56
N LYS A 5 -39.14 -28.47 -7.49
CA LYS A 5 -39.53 -27.16 -6.90
C LYS A 5 -40.25 -26.08 -7.73
N PRO A 6 -41.26 -25.45 -7.08
CA PRO A 6 -41.49 -24.02 -7.20
C PRO A 6 -41.29 -23.26 -5.87
N LYS A 7 -40.76 -22.04 -6.04
CA LYS A 7 -40.93 -20.80 -5.25
C LYS A 7 -40.56 -20.79 -3.75
N ASN A 8 -39.57 -19.96 -3.40
CA ASN A 8 -39.75 -18.92 -2.38
C ASN A 8 -38.73 -17.77 -2.53
N PHE A 9 -39.24 -16.59 -2.22
CA PHE A 9 -38.66 -15.26 -2.25
C PHE A 9 -37.41 -15.11 -1.36
N ILE A 10 -36.41 -14.35 -1.84
CA ILE A 10 -35.59 -13.47 -1.00
C ILE A 10 -35.47 -12.13 -1.72
N SER A 11 -35.98 -11.09 -1.08
CA SER A 11 -35.84 -9.68 -1.46
C SER A 11 -34.41 -9.22 -1.11
N LEU A 12 -33.69 -8.67 -2.08
CA LEU A 12 -32.43 -7.95 -1.88
C LEU A 12 -32.65 -6.51 -2.39
N ASN A 13 -33.13 -5.66 -1.50
CA ASN A 13 -33.07 -4.21 -1.67
C ASN A 13 -31.66 -3.73 -1.30
N GLY A 14 -30.99 -3.04 -2.21
CA GLY A 14 -29.85 -2.17 -1.87
C GLY A 14 -28.46 -2.67 -2.29
N LYS A 15 -28.13 -2.47 -3.57
CA LYS A 15 -26.81 -2.10 -4.11
C LYS A 15 -25.57 -2.84 -3.55
N VAL A 16 -25.34 -4.05 -4.04
CA VAL A 16 -23.98 -4.59 -4.28
C VAL A 16 -23.80 -4.63 -5.78
N LEU A 17 -23.21 -3.57 -6.34
CA LEU A 17 -22.82 -3.49 -7.76
C LEU A 17 -21.34 -3.11 -7.85
N ILE A 18 -20.47 -3.87 -7.19
CA ILE A 18 -19.02 -3.77 -7.35
C ILE A 18 -18.50 -5.19 -7.51
N PHE A 19 -18.70 -5.81 -8.67
CA PHE A 19 -17.91 -6.98 -9.09
C PHE A 19 -17.98 -7.31 -10.59
N VAL A 20 -18.38 -6.37 -11.46
CA VAL A 20 -18.30 -6.55 -12.93
C VAL A 20 -17.97 -5.22 -13.60
N PHE A 21 -16.71 -4.80 -13.54
CA PHE A 21 -16.18 -3.77 -14.45
C PHE A 21 -14.87 -4.24 -15.10
N PHE A 22 -14.88 -5.50 -15.55
CA PHE A 22 -13.77 -6.11 -16.28
C PHE A 22 -14.19 -6.79 -17.60
N VAL A 23 -15.44 -6.65 -18.07
CA VAL A 23 -15.94 -7.43 -19.23
C VAL A 23 -16.77 -6.62 -20.27
N LEU A 24 -16.80 -5.28 -20.27
CA LEU A 24 -17.44 -4.52 -21.37
C LEU A 24 -16.56 -3.39 -21.94
N ILE A 25 -15.33 -3.74 -22.33
CA ILE A 25 -14.61 -2.96 -23.35
C ILE A 25 -14.41 -3.89 -24.55
N SER A 26 -15.50 -4.14 -25.27
CA SER A 26 -15.44 -4.71 -26.62
C SER A 26 -15.88 -3.63 -27.59
N SER A 27 -14.95 -2.75 -27.95
CA SER A 27 -14.80 -2.06 -29.25
C SER A 27 -13.84 -0.87 -29.12
N CYS A 28 -12.54 -1.14 -29.09
CA CYS A 28 -11.52 -0.19 -29.56
C CYS A 28 -10.30 -0.99 -30.01
N SER A 29 -10.35 -1.45 -31.25
CA SER A 29 -9.20 -1.99 -31.95
C SER A 29 -8.49 -0.82 -32.62
N GLY A 30 -7.39 -0.36 -32.02
CA GLY A 30 -6.44 0.54 -32.70
C GLY A 30 -5.93 1.70 -31.87
N SER A 31 -4.99 1.44 -30.95
CA SER A 31 -3.93 2.41 -30.63
C SER A 31 -2.58 1.70 -30.83
N SER A 32 -1.61 2.42 -31.40
CA SER A 32 -0.33 1.86 -31.81
C SER A 32 0.68 1.94 -30.65
N ILE A 33 1.38 0.83 -30.37
CA ILE A 33 2.44 0.69 -29.35
C ILE A 33 3.58 1.72 -29.49
N LYS A 34 3.64 2.52 -30.58
CA LYS A 34 4.65 3.57 -30.77
C LYS A 34 4.40 4.84 -29.94
N GLU A 35 3.18 5.37 -29.89
CA GLU A 35 2.86 6.58 -29.10
C GLU A 35 2.98 6.30 -27.58
N GLU A 36 2.79 5.04 -27.19
CA GLU A 36 2.92 4.52 -25.81
C GLU A 36 4.34 4.67 -25.18
N ASN A 37 5.41 4.66 -25.99
CA ASN A 37 6.80 4.74 -25.49
C ASN A 37 7.29 6.18 -25.36
N ASP A 38 6.79 7.08 -26.19
CA ASP A 38 7.29 8.45 -26.30
C ASP A 38 6.98 9.30 -25.05
N ILE A 39 5.85 9.04 -24.35
CA ILE A 39 5.47 9.74 -23.11
C ILE A 39 6.32 9.29 -21.93
N VAL A 40 6.48 7.98 -21.78
CA VAL A 40 7.32 7.41 -20.71
C VAL A 40 8.76 7.87 -20.91
N GLU A 41 9.25 7.83 -22.17
CA GLU A 41 10.56 8.37 -22.52
C GLU A 41 10.66 9.87 -22.27
N TYR A 42 9.61 10.67 -22.55
CA TYR A 42 9.60 12.11 -22.25
C TYR A 42 9.69 12.38 -20.74
N LEU A 43 8.88 11.71 -19.92
CA LEU A 43 8.89 11.89 -18.46
C LEU A 43 10.19 11.34 -17.83
N GLU A 44 10.78 10.30 -18.40
CA GLU A 44 12.07 9.74 -18.01
C GLU A 44 13.24 10.64 -18.38
N LYS A 45 13.30 11.09 -19.63
CA LYS A 45 14.36 11.94 -20.17
C LYS A 45 14.44 13.30 -19.49
N ASN A 46 13.29 13.84 -19.08
CA ASN A 46 13.24 15.14 -18.42
C ASN A 46 13.27 15.03 -16.88
N ASN A 47 13.33 13.81 -16.32
CA ASN A 47 13.26 13.56 -14.88
C ASN A 47 12.04 14.23 -14.21
N ILE A 48 10.93 14.30 -14.96
CA ILE A 48 9.71 15.00 -14.62
C ILE A 48 8.81 14.07 -13.79
N LEU A 49 8.23 14.61 -12.72
CA LEU A 49 7.22 14.02 -11.83
C LEU A 49 7.62 12.71 -11.11
N VAL A 50 8.64 12.76 -10.23
CA VAL A 50 8.96 11.63 -9.33
C VAL A 50 8.67 12.02 -7.88
N GLY A 51 7.75 11.30 -7.23
CA GLY A 51 7.37 11.52 -5.82
C GLY A 51 5.99 12.19 -5.66
N LYS A 52 5.71 12.72 -4.47
CA LYS A 52 4.40 13.28 -4.10
C LYS A 52 3.96 14.39 -5.06
N ALA A 53 2.64 14.45 -5.31
CA ALA A 53 2.05 15.45 -6.18
C ALA A 53 0.86 16.17 -5.53
N GLU A 54 0.66 17.42 -5.90
CA GLU A 54 -0.61 18.15 -5.74
C GLU A 54 -1.32 18.13 -7.08
N ILE A 55 -2.49 17.49 -7.12
CA ILE A 55 -3.19 17.19 -8.36
C ILE A 55 -4.53 17.92 -8.35
N VAL A 56 -4.76 18.78 -9.33
CA VAL A 56 -6.04 19.49 -9.47
C VAL A 56 -6.73 18.99 -10.73
N PHE A 57 -7.97 18.54 -10.60
CA PHE A 57 -8.83 18.17 -11.72
C PHE A 57 -9.80 19.30 -12.05
N LEU A 58 -9.92 19.62 -13.33
CA LEU A 58 -10.96 20.46 -13.89
C LEU A 58 -11.89 19.57 -14.71
N LEU A 59 -13.12 19.40 -14.26
CA LEU A 59 -14.14 18.57 -14.91
C LEU A 59 -15.17 19.43 -15.62
N ASP A 60 -15.45 19.13 -16.88
CA ASP A 60 -16.46 19.84 -17.64
C ASP A 60 -17.83 19.29 -17.26
N ARG A 61 -18.69 20.14 -16.69
CA ARG A 61 -20.07 19.76 -16.35
C ARG A 61 -21.08 20.34 -17.33
N SER A 62 -20.65 20.92 -18.45
CA SER A 62 -21.54 21.59 -19.39
C SER A 62 -22.51 20.63 -20.10
N GLY A 63 -23.56 21.21 -20.67
CA GLY A 63 -24.66 20.50 -21.33
C GLY A 63 -24.22 19.69 -22.56
N SER A 64 -23.09 20.02 -23.19
CA SER A 64 -22.52 19.23 -24.29
C SER A 64 -22.05 17.86 -23.80
N VAL A 65 -21.45 17.82 -22.61
CA VAL A 65 -21.01 16.58 -21.95
C VAL A 65 -22.23 15.70 -21.72
N GLY A 66 -23.26 16.26 -21.09
CA GLY A 66 -24.44 15.52 -20.67
C GLY A 66 -24.17 14.56 -19.49
N ALA A 67 -25.23 14.16 -18.79
CA ALA A 67 -25.09 13.43 -17.53
C ALA A 67 -24.32 12.10 -17.63
N ALA A 68 -24.44 11.37 -18.75
CA ALA A 68 -23.76 10.08 -18.93
C ALA A 68 -22.25 10.23 -19.14
N ASN A 69 -21.81 11.24 -19.90
CA ASN A 69 -20.38 11.48 -20.09
C ASN A 69 -19.77 12.10 -18.83
N PHE A 70 -20.54 12.88 -18.06
CA PHE A 70 -20.05 13.42 -16.78
C PHE A 70 -19.77 12.32 -15.74
N GLU A 71 -20.61 11.28 -15.68
CA GLU A 71 -20.29 10.09 -14.87
C GLU A 71 -19.05 9.34 -15.41
N THR A 72 -18.82 9.37 -16.73
CA THR A 72 -17.58 8.85 -17.33
C THR A 72 -16.35 9.68 -16.92
N GLU A 73 -16.46 11.00 -16.83
CA GLU A 73 -15.40 11.88 -16.31
C GLU A 73 -15.08 11.60 -14.84
N LYS A 74 -16.10 11.42 -13.99
CA LYS A 74 -15.90 11.00 -12.60
C LYS A 74 -15.19 9.64 -12.51
N GLY A 75 -15.61 8.67 -13.34
CA GLY A 75 -14.93 7.38 -13.47
C GLY A 75 -13.48 7.50 -13.94
N PHE A 76 -13.17 8.48 -14.80
CA PHE A 76 -11.81 8.81 -15.19
C PHE A 76 -10.98 9.28 -13.99
N VAL A 77 -11.48 10.21 -13.17
CA VAL A 77 -10.77 10.66 -11.96
C VAL A 77 -10.52 9.50 -11.00
N GLU A 78 -11.53 8.66 -10.75
CA GLU A 78 -11.39 7.48 -9.89
C GLU A 78 -10.32 6.51 -10.41
N SER A 79 -10.36 6.22 -11.72
CA SER A 79 -9.40 5.35 -12.41
C SER A 79 -7.98 5.90 -12.35
N PHE A 80 -7.78 7.19 -12.64
CA PHE A 80 -6.48 7.84 -12.55
C PHE A 80 -5.92 7.73 -11.13
N LEU A 81 -6.75 8.00 -10.13
CA LEU A 81 -6.34 7.93 -8.74
C LEU A 81 -6.07 6.50 -8.26
N THR A 82 -6.47 5.42 -8.96
CA THR A 82 -6.17 4.02 -8.54
C THR A 82 -4.68 3.75 -8.36
N HIS A 83 -3.85 4.51 -9.06
CA HIS A 83 -2.41 4.41 -9.01
C HIS A 83 -1.78 5.49 -8.15
N ILE A 84 -2.52 6.26 -7.35
CA ILE A 84 -2.01 7.39 -6.56
C ILE A 84 -2.44 7.23 -5.11
N VAL A 85 -1.49 7.37 -4.18
CA VAL A 85 -1.76 7.38 -2.75
C VAL A 85 -2.19 8.78 -2.35
N VAL A 86 -3.42 8.93 -1.87
CA VAL A 86 -3.99 10.21 -1.41
C VAL A 86 -4.16 10.16 0.10
N ASP A 87 -3.40 10.98 0.81
CA ASP A 87 -3.37 11.09 2.27
C ASP A 87 -2.69 12.39 2.71
N ALA A 88 -2.89 12.80 3.95
CA ALA A 88 -2.25 13.98 4.53
C ALA A 88 -0.72 14.02 4.33
N ASN A 89 -0.05 12.87 4.41
CA ASN A 89 1.40 12.77 4.22
C ASN A 89 1.83 12.34 2.81
N ALA A 90 0.90 12.09 1.90
CA ALA A 90 1.15 11.61 0.54
C ALA A 90 0.79 12.69 -0.49
N SER A 91 0.26 12.32 -1.66
CA SER A 91 -0.26 13.27 -2.65
C SER A 91 -1.60 13.88 -2.19
N HIS A 92 -1.88 15.13 -2.54
CA HIS A 92 -3.19 15.76 -2.31
C HIS A 92 -3.92 16.02 -3.62
N VAL A 93 -5.24 16.10 -3.54
CA VAL A 93 -6.11 16.24 -4.71
C VAL A 93 -7.14 17.34 -4.49
N ALA A 94 -7.40 18.13 -5.52
CA ALA A 94 -8.58 18.98 -5.59
C ALA A 94 -9.40 18.66 -6.84
N VAL A 95 -10.71 18.85 -6.75
CA VAL A 95 -11.65 18.66 -7.86
C VAL A 95 -12.48 19.92 -7.98
N ILE A 96 -12.37 20.55 -9.15
CA ILE A 96 -13.15 21.72 -9.56
C ILE A 96 -13.96 21.28 -10.77
N SER A 97 -15.24 21.60 -10.80
CA SER A 97 -16.07 21.44 -12.00
C SER A 97 -16.35 22.80 -12.62
N TYR A 98 -16.53 22.87 -13.94
CA TYR A 98 -16.84 24.14 -14.59
C TYR A 98 -17.92 24.03 -15.67
N SER A 99 -18.70 25.09 -15.80
CA SER A 99 -19.64 25.33 -16.89
C SER A 99 -19.67 26.83 -17.23
N ASP A 100 -20.69 27.56 -16.82
CA ASP A 100 -20.77 29.03 -16.78
C ASP A 100 -19.83 29.66 -15.74
N ALA A 101 -19.62 28.94 -14.63
CA ALA A 101 -18.71 29.30 -13.54
C ALA A 101 -17.90 28.07 -13.11
N ALA A 102 -16.87 28.29 -12.29
CA ALA A 102 -16.08 27.23 -11.67
C ALA A 102 -16.54 26.99 -10.23
N ASP A 103 -16.80 25.73 -9.88
CA ASP A 103 -17.23 25.30 -8.55
C ASP A 103 -16.17 24.37 -7.96
N ARG A 104 -15.60 24.76 -6.80
CA ARG A 104 -14.64 23.94 -6.05
C ARG A 104 -15.40 22.94 -5.16
N HIS A 105 -15.27 21.66 -5.46
CA HIS A 105 -15.96 20.59 -4.71
C HIS A 105 -15.07 19.94 -3.65
N ILE A 106 -13.81 19.68 -4.01
CA ILE A 106 -12.83 19.00 -3.17
C ILE A 106 -11.54 19.82 -3.15
N ASP A 107 -10.97 20.04 -1.97
CA ASP A 107 -9.70 20.78 -1.80
C ASP A 107 -8.85 20.20 -0.66
N TYR A 108 -8.11 19.13 -0.98
CA TYR A 108 -7.23 18.48 0.00
C TYR A 108 -5.86 19.16 0.11
N LEU A 109 -5.60 20.22 -0.67
CA LEU A 109 -4.39 21.03 -0.49
C LEU A 109 -4.54 21.91 0.77
N ILE A 110 -5.75 22.33 1.11
CA ILE A 110 -6.05 23.05 2.36
C ILE A 110 -6.45 22.09 3.48
N GLN A 111 -7.31 21.11 3.20
CA GLN A 111 -7.84 20.15 4.18
C GLN A 111 -7.56 18.71 3.76
N PRO A 112 -6.33 18.21 3.96
CA PRO A 112 -5.97 16.89 3.49
C PRO A 112 -6.81 15.77 4.11
N LYS A 113 -7.40 14.92 3.27
CA LYS A 113 -8.09 13.69 3.68
C LYS A 113 -7.56 12.50 2.88
N THR A 114 -8.06 11.32 3.24
CA THR A 114 -7.69 10.06 2.57
C THR A 114 -8.44 9.89 1.27
N LYS A 115 -7.92 9.00 0.41
CA LYS A 115 -8.62 8.59 -0.81
C LYS A 115 -10.06 8.10 -0.58
N CYS A 116 -10.35 7.47 0.55
CA CYS A 116 -11.69 6.94 0.81
C CYS A 116 -12.73 8.05 0.99
N HIS A 117 -12.36 9.18 1.59
CA HIS A 117 -13.23 10.37 1.61
C HIS A 117 -13.38 10.96 0.21
N LEU A 118 -12.28 11.02 -0.56
CA LEU A 118 -12.31 11.57 -1.92
C LEU A 118 -13.29 10.80 -2.80
N SER A 119 -13.24 9.47 -2.78
CA SER A 119 -14.14 8.63 -3.57
C SER A 119 -15.60 8.85 -3.20
N GLN A 120 -15.93 9.16 -1.94
CA GLN A 120 -17.30 9.48 -1.53
C GLN A 120 -17.70 10.90 -1.99
N GLU A 121 -16.87 11.90 -1.68
CA GLU A 121 -17.12 13.30 -2.03
C GLU A 121 -17.22 13.51 -3.56
N LEU A 122 -16.44 12.77 -4.35
CA LEU A 122 -16.50 12.81 -5.81
C LEU A 122 -17.86 12.32 -6.33
N GLN A 123 -18.45 11.30 -5.70
CA GLN A 123 -19.76 10.78 -6.08
C GLN A 123 -20.88 11.81 -5.84
N ASP A 124 -20.72 12.68 -4.85
CA ASP A 124 -21.67 13.74 -4.53
C ASP A 124 -21.64 14.90 -5.54
N VAL A 125 -20.58 15.02 -6.36
CA VAL A 125 -20.50 16.03 -7.42
C VAL A 125 -21.56 15.72 -8.49
N GLN A 126 -22.50 16.65 -8.63
CA GLN A 126 -23.64 16.53 -9.56
C GLN A 126 -23.36 17.20 -10.90
N PHE A 127 -23.93 16.64 -11.96
CA PHE A 127 -24.01 17.30 -13.26
C PHE A 127 -24.82 18.61 -13.20
N LYS A 128 -24.52 19.59 -14.06
CA LYS A 128 -25.33 20.82 -14.22
C LYS A 128 -25.56 21.08 -15.69
N ASP A 129 -26.81 20.98 -16.12
CA ASP A 129 -27.17 21.30 -17.51
C ASP A 129 -26.99 22.80 -17.80
N SER A 130 -25.88 23.16 -18.45
CA SER A 130 -25.52 24.54 -18.79
C SER A 130 -24.82 24.58 -20.14
N ARG A 131 -25.26 25.46 -21.05
CA ARG A 131 -24.67 25.56 -22.40
C ARG A 131 -23.32 26.29 -22.46
N ALA A 132 -22.79 26.71 -21.31
CA ALA A 132 -21.57 27.47 -21.22
C ALA A 132 -20.38 26.58 -20.82
N THR A 133 -19.23 26.85 -21.43
CA THR A 133 -17.96 26.18 -21.19
C THR A 133 -16.91 27.27 -20.94
N ASN A 134 -16.68 27.59 -19.67
CA ASN A 134 -15.83 28.68 -19.19
C ASN A 134 -14.51 28.14 -18.62
N ILE A 135 -13.61 27.74 -19.53
CA ILE A 135 -12.30 27.17 -19.17
C ILE A 135 -11.42 28.21 -18.45
N ALA A 136 -11.51 29.48 -18.82
CA ALA A 136 -10.73 30.56 -18.20
C ALA A 136 -11.01 30.68 -16.68
N ALA A 137 -12.28 30.65 -16.28
CA ALA A 137 -12.65 30.67 -14.87
C ALA A 137 -12.15 29.42 -14.11
N ALA A 138 -12.18 28.25 -14.74
CA ALA A 138 -11.67 27.02 -14.15
C ALA A 138 -10.15 27.07 -13.90
N LEU A 139 -9.40 27.64 -14.86
CA LEU A 139 -7.95 27.84 -14.74
C LEU A 139 -7.60 28.86 -13.64
N ASP A 140 -8.37 29.94 -13.50
CA ASP A 140 -8.19 30.89 -12.40
C ASP A 140 -8.47 30.28 -11.03
N GLU A 141 -9.52 29.46 -10.93
CA GLU A 141 -9.85 28.75 -9.70
C GLU A 141 -8.77 27.72 -9.34
N ALA A 142 -8.25 26.98 -10.32
CA ALA A 142 -7.10 26.10 -10.12
C ALA A 142 -5.88 26.87 -9.62
N ARG A 143 -5.60 28.05 -10.19
CA ARG A 143 -4.51 28.91 -9.74
C ARG A 143 -4.66 29.30 -8.27
N ALA A 144 -5.87 29.62 -7.82
CA ALA A 144 -6.16 29.92 -6.42
C ALA A 144 -5.93 28.70 -5.51
N VAL A 145 -6.35 27.50 -5.94
CA VAL A 145 -6.11 26.25 -5.21
C VAL A 145 -4.61 25.96 -5.06
N PHE A 146 -3.83 26.09 -6.14
CA PHE A 146 -2.38 25.86 -6.13
C PHE A 146 -1.58 26.83 -5.27
N GLN A 147 -2.17 27.94 -4.79
CA GLN A 147 -1.51 28.80 -3.80
C GLN A 147 -1.22 28.05 -2.48
N ASN A 148 -1.98 26.99 -2.19
CA ASN A 148 -1.83 26.15 -1.00
C ASN A 148 -0.96 24.90 -1.25
N ALA A 149 -0.45 24.73 -2.47
CA ALA A 149 0.43 23.60 -2.81
C ALA A 149 1.69 23.60 -1.95
N ARG A 150 2.11 22.42 -1.47
CA ARG A 150 3.36 22.29 -0.73
C ARG A 150 4.55 22.76 -1.60
N PRO A 151 5.64 23.25 -0.99
CA PRO A 151 6.86 23.53 -1.73
C PRO A 151 7.53 22.22 -2.17
N GLN A 152 8.23 22.25 -3.32
CA GLN A 152 9.07 21.14 -3.81
C GLN A 152 8.35 19.79 -4.04
N VAL A 153 7.05 19.84 -4.34
CA VAL A 153 6.27 18.70 -4.82
C VAL A 153 5.86 18.93 -6.27
N ASN A 154 5.51 17.86 -6.95
CA ASN A 154 4.98 17.91 -8.31
C ASN A 154 3.63 18.64 -8.32
N LYS A 155 3.41 19.58 -9.23
CA LYS A 155 2.11 20.28 -9.37
C LYS A 155 1.50 19.93 -10.71
N VAL A 156 0.38 19.24 -10.69
CA VAL A 156 -0.24 18.66 -11.87
C VAL A 156 -1.67 19.17 -12.00
N LEU A 157 -2.00 19.78 -13.13
CA LEU A 157 -3.35 20.15 -13.49
C LEU A 157 -3.86 19.23 -14.60
N ILE A 158 -5.02 18.64 -14.38
CA ILE A 158 -5.69 17.76 -15.33
C ILE A 158 -6.99 18.43 -15.77
N LEU A 159 -7.04 18.85 -17.02
CA LEU A 159 -8.23 19.44 -17.64
C LEU A 159 -8.95 18.38 -18.47
N VAL A 160 -10.22 18.14 -18.18
CA VAL A 160 -11.10 17.29 -18.98
C VAL A 160 -12.15 18.17 -19.63
N SER A 161 -12.31 18.08 -20.96
CA SER A 161 -13.22 18.94 -21.73
C SER A 161 -13.77 18.22 -22.95
N ASP A 162 -15.05 18.40 -23.26
CA ASP A 162 -15.70 17.91 -24.49
C ASP A 162 -16.02 19.03 -25.49
N GLY A 163 -15.90 20.28 -25.05
CA GLY A 163 -16.25 21.48 -25.80
C GLY A 163 -15.12 22.51 -25.91
N ARG A 164 -15.30 23.44 -26.86
CA ARG A 164 -14.49 24.67 -26.98
C ARG A 164 -14.91 25.68 -25.94
N ALA A 165 -13.98 26.51 -25.46
CA ALA A 165 -14.34 27.62 -24.61
C ALA A 165 -15.30 28.57 -25.36
N ASN A 166 -16.50 28.77 -24.82
CA ASN A 166 -17.51 29.65 -25.41
C ASN A 166 -17.92 30.81 -24.49
N MET A 167 -17.35 30.85 -23.29
CA MET A 167 -17.57 31.86 -22.27
C MET A 167 -16.24 32.16 -21.55
N GLY A 168 -16.08 33.40 -21.04
CA GLY A 168 -14.90 33.79 -20.26
C GLY A 168 -13.70 34.30 -21.06
N GLY A 169 -13.76 34.30 -22.39
CA GLY A 169 -12.67 34.79 -23.25
C GLY A 169 -11.67 33.70 -23.65
N ASP A 170 -10.46 34.09 -24.07
CA ASP A 170 -9.40 33.14 -24.46
C ASP A 170 -8.79 32.50 -23.19
N PRO A 171 -8.85 31.17 -23.02
CA PRO A 171 -8.26 30.48 -21.86
C PRO A 171 -6.71 30.41 -21.88
N VAL A 172 -6.06 30.68 -23.02
CA VAL A 172 -4.60 30.51 -23.16
C VAL A 172 -3.76 31.37 -22.21
N PRO A 173 -4.03 32.67 -22.01
CA PRO A 173 -3.29 33.47 -21.03
C PRO A 173 -3.36 32.92 -19.61
N HIS A 174 -4.51 32.36 -19.21
CA HIS A 174 -4.71 31.77 -17.90
C HIS A 174 -3.88 30.49 -17.74
N ALA A 175 -3.88 29.62 -18.76
CA ALA A 175 -3.06 28.41 -18.79
C ALA A 175 -1.56 28.75 -18.76
N ASN A 176 -1.10 29.74 -19.51
CA ASN A 176 0.30 30.17 -19.50
C ASN A 176 0.73 30.66 -18.11
N SER A 177 -0.14 31.38 -17.41
CA SER A 177 0.17 31.84 -16.05
C SER A 177 0.35 30.71 -15.03
N LEU A 178 -0.32 29.58 -15.22
CA LEU A 178 -0.12 28.36 -14.41
C LEU A 178 1.19 27.66 -14.78
N LYS A 179 1.49 27.54 -16.09
CA LYS A 179 2.75 26.97 -16.58
C LYS A 179 3.97 27.72 -16.03
N GLU A 180 3.91 29.05 -15.98
CA GLU A 180 4.94 29.91 -15.39
C GLU A 180 5.18 29.64 -13.89
N LEU A 181 4.18 29.11 -13.18
CA LEU A 181 4.30 28.69 -11.77
C LEU A 181 4.86 27.26 -11.60
N GLY A 182 5.30 26.65 -12.71
CA GLY A 182 5.83 25.28 -12.74
C GLY A 182 4.74 24.21 -12.60
N ILE A 183 3.48 24.54 -12.96
CA ILE A 183 2.37 23.59 -12.96
C ILE A 183 2.32 22.91 -14.33
N GLU A 184 2.32 21.59 -14.32
CA GLU A 184 2.25 20.77 -15.51
C GLU A 184 0.79 20.47 -15.86
N ILE A 185 0.36 20.96 -17.02
CA ILE A 185 -1.02 20.87 -17.50
C ILE A 185 -1.14 19.72 -18.50
N PHE A 186 -2.02 18.77 -18.18
CA PHE A 186 -2.48 17.69 -19.04
C PHE A 186 -3.93 17.92 -19.44
N CYS A 187 -4.26 17.67 -20.70
CA CYS A 187 -5.58 17.90 -21.25
C CYS A 187 -6.17 16.61 -21.83
N PHE A 188 -7.43 16.36 -21.54
CA PHE A 188 -8.18 15.19 -21.95
C PHE A 188 -9.44 15.63 -22.70
N GLY A 189 -9.48 15.33 -24.00
CA GLY A 189 -10.61 15.61 -24.87
C GLY A 189 -11.60 14.45 -24.88
N ILE A 190 -12.89 14.75 -24.75
CA ILE A 190 -13.96 13.78 -25.04
C ILE A 190 -14.38 13.97 -26.50
N GLY A 191 -14.25 12.91 -27.31
CA GLY A 191 -14.53 12.95 -28.75
C GLY A 191 -13.39 13.52 -29.61
N SER A 192 -13.53 13.42 -30.94
CA SER A 192 -12.43 13.58 -31.90
C SER A 192 -12.10 15.01 -32.34
N SER A 193 -12.79 16.04 -31.83
CA SER A 193 -12.84 17.37 -32.48
C SER A 193 -12.04 18.51 -31.82
N LEU A 194 -11.25 18.23 -30.78
CA LEU A 194 -10.69 19.30 -29.90
C LEU A 194 -9.17 19.34 -29.70
N ARG A 195 -8.41 18.41 -30.28
CA ARG A 195 -6.96 18.28 -30.01
C ARG A 195 -6.18 19.59 -30.13
N GLY A 196 -6.36 20.35 -31.21
CA GLY A 196 -5.60 21.59 -31.43
C GLY A 196 -5.90 22.74 -30.45
N GLU A 197 -7.07 22.75 -29.80
CA GLU A 197 -7.38 23.74 -28.77
C GLU A 197 -6.76 23.35 -27.42
N LEU A 198 -6.84 22.07 -27.08
CA LEU A 198 -6.23 21.50 -25.89
C LEU A 198 -4.69 21.58 -25.93
N GLU A 199 -4.06 21.43 -27.11
CA GLU A 199 -2.62 21.61 -27.30
C GLU A 199 -2.13 23.00 -26.89
N ARG A 200 -2.94 24.04 -27.10
CA ARG A 200 -2.60 25.42 -26.66
C ARG A 200 -2.62 25.56 -25.13
N LEU A 201 -3.45 24.77 -24.46
CA LEU A 201 -3.61 24.79 -23.00
C LEU A 201 -2.62 23.88 -22.28
N ALA A 202 -2.30 22.73 -22.87
CA ALA A 202 -1.36 21.77 -22.33
C ALA A 202 0.07 22.34 -22.22
N SER A 203 0.86 21.77 -21.31
CA SER A 203 2.28 22.16 -21.15
C SER A 203 3.18 21.59 -22.24
N SER A 204 2.75 20.51 -22.89
CA SER A 204 3.42 19.86 -24.02
C SER A 204 2.36 19.28 -24.95
N GLU A 205 2.65 19.19 -26.25
CA GLU A 205 1.79 18.51 -27.22
C GLU A 205 1.59 17.01 -26.87
N GLN A 206 2.54 16.43 -26.13
CA GLN A 206 2.47 15.04 -25.63
C GLN A 206 1.53 14.88 -24.42
N HIS A 207 0.98 15.98 -23.89
CA HIS A 207 0.09 15.99 -22.73
C HIS A 207 -1.39 16.14 -23.13
N VAL A 208 -1.73 15.90 -24.39
CA VAL A 208 -3.10 15.96 -24.91
C VAL A 208 -3.56 14.56 -25.28
N TYR A 209 -4.68 14.13 -24.74
CA TYR A 209 -5.21 12.77 -24.89
C TYR A 209 -6.69 12.78 -25.22
N ASN A 210 -7.18 11.66 -25.77
CA ASN A 210 -8.60 11.41 -25.91
C ASN A 210 -9.09 10.45 -24.82
N CYS A 211 -10.30 10.66 -24.30
CA CYS A 211 -10.87 9.82 -23.23
C CYS A 211 -11.13 8.35 -23.64
N ASP A 212 -11.12 8.04 -24.94
CA ASP A 212 -11.29 6.67 -25.46
C ASP A 212 -10.02 5.78 -25.28
N GLU A 213 -8.84 6.37 -25.05
CA GLU A 213 -7.55 5.67 -24.98
C GLU A 213 -7.20 5.21 -23.55
N PHE A 214 -8.19 4.72 -22.79
CA PHE A 214 -8.17 4.48 -21.32
C PHE A 214 -6.96 3.68 -20.77
N ARG A 215 -6.13 3.07 -21.62
CA ARG A 215 -4.92 2.33 -21.26
C ARG A 215 -3.67 3.19 -21.01
N ASP A 216 -3.51 4.34 -21.66
CA ASP A 216 -2.28 5.16 -21.53
C ASP A 216 -2.21 5.91 -20.19
N PHE A 217 -3.38 6.13 -19.61
CA PHE A 217 -3.65 6.75 -18.31
C PHE A 217 -2.99 6.06 -17.12
N ALA A 218 -2.98 4.72 -17.11
CA ALA A 218 -2.39 3.96 -16.01
C ALA A 218 -0.87 4.15 -15.95
N ARG A 219 -0.20 4.42 -17.08
CA ARG A 219 1.25 4.68 -17.11
C ARG A 219 1.58 6.10 -16.64
N LEU A 220 0.80 7.10 -17.06
CA LEU A 220 0.93 8.47 -16.58
C LEU A 220 0.74 8.55 -15.05
N ALA A 221 -0.34 7.97 -14.53
CA ALA A 221 -0.62 7.95 -13.09
C ALA A 221 0.47 7.20 -12.29
N LYS A 222 1.02 6.10 -12.84
CA LYS A 222 2.16 5.38 -12.23
C LYS A 222 3.42 6.23 -12.14
N ARG A 223 3.67 7.10 -13.12
CA ARG A 223 4.81 8.02 -13.10
C ARG A 223 4.58 9.14 -12.08
N ILE A 224 3.42 9.79 -12.12
CA ILE A 224 3.02 10.87 -11.21
C ILE A 224 3.08 10.44 -9.74
N ARG A 225 2.68 9.21 -9.41
CA ARG A 225 2.73 8.69 -8.02
C ARG A 225 4.17 8.61 -7.46
N GLY A 226 5.19 8.40 -8.28
CA GLY A 226 6.49 7.93 -7.77
C GLY A 226 6.42 6.56 -7.08
N ASP A 227 7.51 6.19 -6.39
CA ASP A 227 7.79 4.82 -5.90
C ASP A 227 6.63 4.18 -5.08
N PRO A 228 6.37 2.87 -5.25
CA PRO A 228 5.17 2.18 -4.75
C PRO A 228 5.14 1.89 -3.24
N HIS A 229 6.06 2.44 -2.45
CA HIS A 229 6.21 2.13 -1.02
C HIS A 229 5.66 3.19 -0.06
N GLU A 230 4.90 4.16 -0.56
CA GLU A 230 4.09 5.02 0.30
C GLU A 230 2.99 4.16 0.96
N SER A 231 2.87 4.22 2.29
CA SER A 231 2.05 3.34 3.12
C SER A 231 0.66 3.12 2.53
N SER A 232 0.34 1.92 2.02
CA SER A 232 -0.93 1.67 1.30
C SER A 232 -2.20 1.77 2.15
N TRP A 233 -2.07 2.03 3.46
CA TRP A 233 -3.13 1.98 4.44
C TRP A 233 -3.00 3.14 5.44
N SER A 234 -3.98 4.02 5.51
CA SER A 234 -4.03 5.03 6.57
C SER A 234 -4.69 4.44 7.80
N GLY A 235 -3.88 3.97 8.75
CA GLY A 235 -4.37 3.58 10.08
C GLY A 235 -4.65 4.78 11.00
N GLN A 236 -4.25 5.98 10.59
CA GLN A 236 -4.17 7.18 11.44
C GLN A 236 -5.10 8.32 10.98
N ALA A 237 -5.85 8.13 9.90
CA ALA A 237 -6.84 9.12 9.50
C ALA A 237 -7.91 9.25 10.59
N ALA A 238 -8.35 10.47 10.86
CA ALA A 238 -9.44 10.75 11.77
C ALA A 238 -10.71 10.03 11.26
N ALA A 239 -11.12 8.97 11.96
CA ALA A 239 -12.39 8.25 11.80
C ALA A 239 -12.72 7.66 10.41
N PRO A 240 -11.92 6.71 9.86
CA PRO A 240 -12.41 5.85 8.79
C PRO A 240 -13.66 5.08 9.28
N ASN A 241 -14.72 5.08 8.47
CA ASN A 241 -16.00 4.46 8.82
C ASN A 241 -16.12 3.07 8.18
N CYS A 242 -16.14 2.02 9.00
CA CYS A 242 -16.31 0.63 8.57
C CYS A 242 -17.71 0.07 8.92
N ASP A 243 -18.63 0.91 9.43
CA ASP A 243 -19.95 0.48 9.90
C ASP A 243 -20.85 0.02 8.76
N HIS A 244 -20.55 0.42 7.52
CA HIS A 244 -21.28 -0.01 6.34
C HIS A 244 -20.91 -1.43 5.86
N LEU A 245 -19.86 -2.04 6.43
CA LEU A 245 -19.40 -3.37 6.00
C LEU A 245 -20.31 -4.51 6.50
N CYS A 246 -21.07 -4.27 7.56
CA CYS A 246 -21.89 -5.26 8.26
C CYS A 246 -22.79 -4.58 9.33
N ASP A 247 -23.69 -5.33 9.96
CA ASP A 247 -24.26 -4.91 11.23
C ASP A 247 -23.26 -5.20 12.37
N SER A 248 -22.85 -4.19 13.14
CA SER A 248 -21.86 -4.36 14.21
C SER A 248 -22.29 -5.45 15.20
N PRO A 249 -21.45 -6.50 15.43
CA PRO A 249 -21.72 -7.50 16.45
C PRO A 249 -21.46 -7.00 17.88
N TYR A 250 -20.78 -5.86 18.03
CA TYR A 250 -20.45 -5.22 19.31
C TYR A 250 -21.41 -4.07 19.64
N LYS A 251 -22.49 -3.94 18.88
CA LYS A 251 -23.46 -2.85 19.00
C LYS A 251 -23.99 -2.73 20.43
N GLY A 252 -23.73 -1.58 21.05
CA GLY A 252 -24.16 -1.26 22.42
C GLY A 252 -23.11 -1.53 23.50
N GLU A 253 -21.93 -2.01 23.13
CA GLU A 253 -20.76 -2.02 24.00
C GLU A 253 -20.17 -0.60 24.15
N ALA A 254 -19.50 -0.34 25.27
CA ALA A 254 -18.84 0.96 25.50
C ALA A 254 -17.68 1.22 24.51
N ASP A 255 -17.02 0.14 24.08
CA ASP A 255 -15.88 0.16 23.16
C ASP A 255 -16.22 -0.56 21.83
N ASP A 256 -17.40 -0.29 21.26
CA ASP A 256 -17.87 -0.86 19.98
C ASP A 256 -16.96 -0.44 18.81
N PRO A 257 -16.15 -1.35 18.23
CA PRO A 257 -15.28 -1.05 17.08
C PRO A 257 -16.04 -1.08 15.73
N GLY A 258 -17.37 -1.16 15.74
CA GLY A 258 -18.20 -1.37 14.57
C GLY A 258 -18.02 -2.79 14.01
N CYS A 259 -17.84 -2.90 12.71
CA CYS A 259 -17.64 -4.20 12.04
C CYS A 259 -16.29 -4.87 12.30
N CYS A 260 -15.31 -4.11 12.78
CA CYS A 260 -13.94 -4.59 12.92
C CYS A 260 -13.75 -5.40 14.19
N ASP A 261 -12.85 -6.39 14.16
CA ASP A 261 -12.38 -7.05 15.39
C ASP A 261 -11.73 -6.00 16.33
N HIS A 262 -11.78 -6.21 17.65
CA HIS A 262 -11.06 -5.34 18.60
C HIS A 262 -9.53 -5.30 18.35
N SER A 263 -8.99 -6.33 17.70
CA SER A 263 -7.58 -6.41 17.29
C SER A 263 -7.34 -5.83 15.89
N ALA A 264 -8.39 -5.33 15.23
CA ALA A 264 -8.32 -4.67 13.93
C ALA A 264 -8.54 -3.17 14.06
N ARG A 265 -8.15 -2.45 13.01
CA ARG A 265 -8.43 -1.03 12.83
C ARG A 265 -9.18 -0.85 11.54
N CYS A 266 -10.27 -0.08 11.58
CA CYS A 266 -10.84 0.44 10.35
C CYS A 266 -9.77 1.27 9.64
N SER A 267 -9.51 0.97 8.38
CA SER A 267 -8.41 1.55 7.62
C SER A 267 -8.88 1.87 6.20
N CYS A 268 -8.37 2.96 5.64
CA CYS A 268 -8.56 3.25 4.22
C CYS A 268 -7.44 2.62 3.40
N ALA A 269 -7.81 1.83 2.39
CA ALA A 269 -6.91 1.38 1.34
C ALA A 269 -6.58 2.58 0.44
N LEU A 270 -5.42 3.20 0.62
CA LEU A 270 -5.10 4.47 -0.04
C LEU A 270 -4.94 4.37 -1.56
N LEU A 271 -4.83 3.16 -2.10
CA LEU A 271 -4.82 2.91 -3.55
C LEU A 271 -6.22 2.66 -4.12
N SER A 272 -7.06 1.87 -3.44
CA SER A 272 -8.41 1.56 -3.97
C SER A 272 -9.49 2.54 -3.50
N GLY A 273 -9.24 3.35 -2.48
CA GLY A 273 -10.25 4.22 -1.88
C GLY A 273 -11.31 3.45 -1.08
N MET A 274 -11.06 2.19 -0.73
CA MET A 274 -12.01 1.35 0.01
C MET A 274 -11.68 1.30 1.50
N HIS A 275 -12.71 1.42 2.33
CA HIS A 275 -12.62 1.15 3.76
C HIS A 275 -12.61 -0.36 4.02
N MET A 276 -11.73 -0.83 4.88
CA MET A 276 -11.77 -2.19 5.39
C MET A 276 -11.12 -2.32 6.76
N CYS A 277 -11.51 -3.36 7.47
CA CYS A 277 -10.87 -3.72 8.74
C CYS A 277 -9.54 -4.41 8.46
N VAL A 278 -8.48 -3.94 9.12
CA VAL A 278 -7.13 -4.51 8.99
C VAL A 278 -6.63 -4.93 10.36
N CYS A 279 -6.26 -6.21 10.52
CA CYS A 279 -5.69 -6.69 11.78
C CYS A 279 -4.41 -5.90 12.11
N GLY A 280 -4.36 -5.38 13.34
CA GLY A 280 -3.31 -4.52 13.83
C GLY A 280 -1.96 -5.22 14.00
N PRO A 281 -0.93 -4.50 14.46
CA PRO A 281 0.34 -5.10 14.82
C PRO A 281 0.14 -6.27 15.81
N GLY A 282 0.83 -7.38 15.58
CA GLY A 282 0.68 -8.61 16.36
C GLY A 282 -0.48 -9.51 15.95
N TYR A 283 -1.35 -9.10 15.02
CA TYR A 283 -2.51 -9.89 14.60
C TYR A 283 -2.59 -9.99 13.08
N TYR A 284 -2.82 -11.19 12.57
CA TYR A 284 -2.99 -11.45 11.13
C TYR A 284 -4.42 -11.90 10.81
N GLY A 285 -4.80 -11.77 9.55
CA GLY A 285 -6.15 -11.98 9.05
C GLY A 285 -6.40 -11.10 7.82
N LEU A 286 -7.15 -11.60 6.85
CA LEU A 286 -7.38 -10.89 5.59
C LEU A 286 -8.56 -9.91 5.65
N SER A 287 -9.63 -10.22 6.40
CA SER A 287 -10.81 -9.35 6.45
C SER A 287 -10.81 -8.35 7.61
N GLY A 288 -10.11 -8.66 8.71
CA GLY A 288 -10.13 -7.86 9.95
C GLY A 288 -11.49 -7.68 10.63
N LEU A 289 -12.56 -8.29 10.09
CA LEU A 289 -13.90 -8.27 10.67
C LEU A 289 -13.91 -9.01 12.02
N ALA A 290 -14.93 -8.76 12.82
CA ALA A 290 -15.13 -9.39 14.13
C ALA A 290 -14.82 -10.90 14.14
N GLY A 291 -13.89 -11.33 14.99
CA GLY A 291 -13.47 -12.72 15.16
C GLY A 291 -12.48 -13.25 14.10
N HIS A 292 -12.10 -12.44 13.11
CA HIS A 292 -11.23 -12.85 12.01
C HIS A 292 -9.75 -12.51 12.21
N CYS A 293 -9.40 -11.77 13.27
CA CYS A 293 -8.01 -11.52 13.62
C CYS A 293 -7.45 -12.61 14.55
N ARG A 294 -6.25 -13.08 14.21
CA ARG A 294 -5.53 -14.12 14.96
C ARG A 294 -4.19 -13.58 15.44
N ALA A 295 -3.88 -13.80 16.70
CA ALA A 295 -2.59 -13.43 17.27
C ALA A 295 -1.45 -14.15 16.53
N CYS A 296 -0.36 -13.42 16.25
CA CYS A 296 0.85 -14.02 15.71
C CYS A 296 1.34 -15.14 16.64
N PRO A 297 1.58 -16.37 16.14
CA PRO A 297 2.15 -17.44 16.96
C PRO A 297 3.57 -17.09 17.41
N ILE A 298 4.04 -17.76 18.48
CA ILE A 298 5.40 -17.61 18.98
C ILE A 298 6.42 -17.85 17.85
N GLY A 299 7.42 -16.98 17.77
CA GLY A 299 8.44 -16.99 16.72
C GLY A 299 8.04 -16.25 15.44
N THR A 300 6.91 -15.55 15.45
CA THR A 300 6.46 -14.70 14.34
C THR A 300 5.99 -13.34 14.85
N TYR A 301 6.00 -12.33 13.99
CA TYR A 301 5.58 -10.97 14.30
C TYR A 301 4.86 -10.30 13.12
N LYS A 302 4.11 -9.23 13.39
CA LYS A 302 3.54 -8.37 12.34
C LYS A 302 3.57 -6.92 12.83
N SER A 303 4.28 -6.06 12.10
CA SER A 303 4.44 -4.65 12.49
C SER A 303 3.58 -3.68 11.67
N ARG A 304 3.31 -4.01 10.41
CA ARG A 304 2.58 -3.13 9.49
C ARG A 304 1.09 -3.30 9.64
N LEU A 305 0.35 -2.19 9.49
CA LEU A 305 -1.11 -2.21 9.39
C LEU A 305 -1.51 -2.46 7.93
N GLU A 306 -1.36 -3.70 7.50
CA GLU A 306 -1.76 -4.17 6.18
C GLU A 306 -2.41 -5.57 6.29
N PRO A 307 -3.29 -5.96 5.35
CA PRO A 307 -3.85 -7.31 5.32
C PRO A 307 -2.74 -8.35 5.18
N ALA A 308 -2.72 -9.33 6.08
CA ALA A 308 -1.71 -10.37 6.06
C ALA A 308 -2.35 -11.73 6.29
N LYS A 309 -2.07 -12.69 5.41
CA LYS A 309 -2.53 -14.08 5.54
C LYS A 309 -1.84 -14.82 6.69
N GLN A 310 -0.63 -14.40 7.04
CA GLN A 310 0.19 -14.96 8.11
C GLN A 310 1.17 -13.90 8.63
N CYS A 311 1.72 -14.10 9.82
CA CYS A 311 2.76 -13.25 10.37
C CYS A 311 4.13 -13.55 9.75
N THR A 312 5.03 -12.58 9.85
CA THR A 312 6.42 -12.69 9.40
C THR A 312 7.21 -13.53 10.41
N PRO A 313 7.95 -14.58 9.99
CA PRO A 313 8.79 -15.33 10.91
C PRO A 313 9.95 -14.48 11.43
N CYS A 314 10.33 -14.69 12.68
CA CYS A 314 11.58 -14.16 13.21
C CYS A 314 12.79 -14.75 12.46
N PRO A 315 13.95 -14.06 12.45
CA PRO A 315 15.17 -14.59 11.84
C PRO A 315 15.53 -16.02 12.31
N PRO A 316 16.22 -16.83 11.50
CA PRO A 316 16.64 -18.18 11.90
C PRO A 316 17.36 -18.21 13.25
N GLY A 317 17.11 -19.24 14.07
CA GLY A 317 17.69 -19.36 15.42
C GLY A 317 17.09 -18.43 16.48
N SER A 318 16.08 -17.62 16.13
CA SER A 318 15.37 -16.74 17.06
C SER A 318 13.90 -17.14 17.23
N THR A 319 13.25 -16.56 18.23
CA THR A 319 11.84 -16.76 18.59
C THR A 319 11.29 -15.48 19.23
N THR A 320 10.00 -15.44 19.56
CA THR A 320 9.43 -14.38 20.41
C THR A 320 9.14 -14.93 21.81
N ALA A 321 9.09 -14.06 22.81
CA ALA A 321 8.76 -14.48 24.19
C ALA A 321 7.28 -14.83 24.38
N LYS A 322 6.40 -14.19 23.60
CA LYS A 322 4.94 -14.36 23.66
C LYS A 322 4.33 -14.34 22.26
N SER A 323 3.09 -14.80 22.16
CA SER A 323 2.26 -14.60 20.98
C SER A 323 1.90 -13.11 20.81
N ALA A 324 1.29 -12.77 19.67
CA ALA A 324 0.89 -11.42 19.30
C ALA A 324 2.05 -10.40 19.24
N SER A 325 3.23 -10.82 18.80
CA SER A 325 4.39 -9.91 18.68
C SER A 325 4.19 -8.90 17.55
N GLY A 326 4.29 -7.62 17.89
CA GLY A 326 4.01 -6.49 17.00
C GLY A 326 5.24 -5.96 16.29
N SER A 327 6.43 -6.50 16.56
CA SER A 327 7.67 -5.96 16.03
C SER A 327 8.75 -7.01 15.89
N ILE A 328 9.65 -6.82 14.92
CA ILE A 328 10.89 -7.60 14.82
C ILE A 328 11.76 -7.45 16.08
N ARG A 329 11.59 -6.33 16.81
CA ARG A 329 12.28 -6.09 18.07
C ARG A 329 11.85 -7.05 19.19
N ASP A 330 10.72 -7.73 19.02
CA ASP A 330 10.25 -8.75 19.97
C ASP A 330 10.93 -10.12 19.71
N CYS A 331 11.67 -10.26 18.61
CA CYS A 331 12.46 -11.45 18.33
C CYS A 331 13.74 -11.49 19.19
N VAL A 332 13.97 -12.61 19.85
CA VAL A 332 15.13 -12.90 20.71
C VAL A 332 15.76 -14.22 20.30
N CYS A 333 17.07 -14.38 20.47
CA CYS A 333 17.71 -15.66 20.19
C CYS A 333 17.15 -16.76 21.09
N LYS A 334 16.99 -17.97 20.53
CA LYS A 334 16.64 -19.15 21.32
C LYS A 334 17.76 -19.43 22.33
N GLU A 335 17.44 -20.17 23.39
CA GLU A 335 18.44 -20.58 24.36
C GLU A 335 19.62 -21.30 23.67
N GLY A 336 20.85 -20.89 24.00
CA GLY A 336 22.08 -21.41 23.39
C GLY A 336 22.34 -20.93 21.96
N TYR A 337 21.65 -19.88 21.51
CA TYR A 337 21.95 -19.15 20.28
C TYR A 337 22.35 -17.71 20.59
N GLU A 338 23.23 -17.15 19.78
CA GLU A 338 23.73 -15.77 19.86
C GLU A 338 23.57 -15.04 18.53
N GLY A 339 23.36 -13.72 18.57
CA GLY A 339 23.13 -12.90 17.38
C GLY A 339 22.29 -11.65 17.67
N ASN A 340 21.84 -10.97 16.61
CA ASN A 340 21.01 -9.77 16.71
C ASN A 340 19.75 -9.85 15.82
N PRO A 341 18.72 -10.61 16.23
CA PRO A 341 17.49 -10.80 15.47
C PRO A 341 16.67 -9.52 15.31
N THR A 342 16.83 -8.55 16.21
CA THR A 342 16.12 -7.27 16.13
C THR A 342 16.54 -6.43 14.91
N SER A 343 17.72 -6.70 14.34
CA SER A 343 18.23 -6.08 13.12
C SER A 343 17.99 -6.93 11.86
N GLY A 344 17.21 -8.01 11.96
CA GLY A 344 16.97 -8.96 10.87
C GLY A 344 18.09 -9.99 10.67
N LEU A 345 19.13 -10.00 11.52
CA LEU A 345 20.22 -10.96 11.43
C LEU A 345 19.85 -12.29 12.12
N PRO A 346 20.25 -13.45 11.59
CA PRO A 346 20.00 -14.73 12.22
C PRO A 346 20.78 -14.88 13.53
N CYS A 347 20.26 -15.71 14.44
CA CYS A 347 21.04 -16.20 15.56
C CYS A 347 21.74 -17.52 15.17
N SER A 348 23.00 -17.64 15.56
CA SER A 348 23.80 -18.84 15.37
C SER A 348 23.94 -19.59 16.69
N PRO A 349 24.07 -20.93 16.69
CA PRO A 349 24.31 -21.66 17.92
C PRO A 349 25.63 -21.21 18.54
N VAL A 350 25.61 -20.93 19.85
CA VAL A 350 26.81 -20.68 20.66
C VAL A 350 27.72 -21.90 20.51
N LYS A 351 29.04 -21.66 20.41
CA LYS A 351 30.01 -22.76 20.23
C LYS A 351 30.90 -22.92 21.44
N CYS A 352 31.07 -24.17 21.88
CA CYS A 352 32.04 -24.52 22.89
C CYS A 352 33.43 -24.73 22.28
N PRO A 353 34.51 -24.40 23.01
CA PRO A 353 35.87 -24.60 22.53
C PRO A 353 36.18 -26.09 22.36
N PRO A 354 37.15 -26.46 21.50
CA PRO A 354 37.54 -27.86 21.35
C PRO A 354 38.00 -28.48 22.69
N LEU A 355 37.61 -29.72 22.94
CA LEU A 355 37.98 -30.48 24.12
C LEU A 355 39.37 -31.10 23.97
N GLN A 356 40.16 -31.02 25.04
CA GLN A 356 41.43 -31.73 25.14
C GLN A 356 41.19 -33.18 25.55
N LYS A 357 41.95 -34.09 24.95
CA LYS A 357 41.93 -35.50 25.34
C LYS A 357 42.53 -35.68 26.75
N PRO A 358 41.97 -36.58 27.58
CA PRO A 358 42.59 -36.94 28.85
C PRO A 358 43.95 -37.61 28.61
N LYS A 359 44.85 -37.52 29.59
CA LYS A 359 46.08 -38.31 29.59
C LYS A 359 45.70 -39.80 29.67
N HIS A 360 46.33 -40.64 28.84
CA HIS A 360 45.96 -42.06 28.67
C HIS A 360 44.52 -42.28 28.18
N GLY A 361 44.07 -41.47 27.22
CA GLY A 361 42.77 -41.63 26.59
C GLY A 361 42.55 -40.72 25.37
N PHE A 362 41.32 -40.73 24.87
CA PHE A 362 40.90 -40.01 23.67
C PHE A 362 39.50 -39.41 23.81
N THR A 363 39.26 -38.33 23.06
CA THR A 363 37.93 -37.72 22.85
C THR A 363 37.23 -38.41 21.70
N LEU A 364 35.96 -38.73 21.87
CA LEU A 364 35.08 -39.26 20.83
C LEU A 364 34.38 -38.14 20.06
N GLY A 365 34.17 -38.35 18.76
CA GLY A 365 33.48 -37.40 17.87
C GLY A 365 34.34 -36.24 17.39
N SER A 366 33.72 -35.24 16.77
CA SER A 366 34.40 -34.06 16.16
C SER A 366 34.82 -32.98 17.17
N CYS A 367 34.91 -33.34 18.45
CA CYS A 367 35.03 -32.39 19.56
C CYS A 367 36.44 -31.90 19.84
N ARG A 368 37.43 -32.47 19.15
CA ARG A 368 38.86 -32.18 19.36
C ARG A 368 39.38 -31.05 18.49
N ASP A 369 38.85 -30.95 17.27
CA ASP A 369 39.52 -30.21 16.19
C ASP A 369 38.82 -28.88 15.87
N SER A 370 37.57 -28.70 16.31
CA SER A 370 36.79 -27.49 16.00
C SER A 370 35.84 -27.12 17.14
N ALA A 371 35.41 -25.86 17.14
CA ALA A 371 34.41 -25.39 18.07
C ALA A 371 33.05 -26.06 17.78
N VAL A 372 32.44 -26.61 18.81
CA VAL A 372 31.27 -27.51 18.69
C VAL A 372 30.00 -26.75 19.05
N PRO A 373 28.90 -26.85 18.28
CA PRO A 373 27.69 -26.09 18.57
C PRO A 373 26.99 -26.54 19.86
N PHE A 374 26.26 -25.61 20.47
CA PHE A 374 25.37 -25.81 21.61
C PHE A 374 24.52 -27.08 21.48
N GLY A 375 24.37 -27.81 22.59
CA GLY A 375 23.61 -29.06 22.67
C GLY A 375 24.33 -30.30 22.12
N SER A 376 25.55 -30.16 21.59
CA SER A 376 26.34 -31.31 21.16
C SER A 376 26.95 -32.05 22.35
N ASP A 377 27.01 -33.38 22.23
CA ASP A 377 27.63 -34.27 23.22
C ASP A 377 28.96 -34.83 22.73
N CYS A 378 29.94 -34.88 23.63
CA CYS A 378 31.30 -35.35 23.38
C CYS A 378 31.71 -36.37 24.44
N GLY A 379 32.14 -37.55 23.98
CA GLY A 379 32.55 -38.64 24.87
C GLY A 379 34.05 -38.64 25.16
N PHE A 380 34.43 -39.32 26.23
CA PHE A 380 35.82 -39.69 26.51
C PHE A 380 35.96 -41.19 26.71
N LEU A 381 37.07 -41.75 26.24
CA LEU A 381 37.48 -43.13 26.46
C LEU A 381 38.93 -43.16 26.92
N CYS A 382 39.26 -44.15 27.75
CA CYS A 382 40.62 -44.36 28.24
C CYS A 382 41.33 -45.43 27.39
N ASP A 383 42.66 -45.36 27.36
CA ASP A 383 43.50 -46.38 26.75
C ASP A 383 43.36 -47.71 27.50
N GLN A 384 43.78 -48.81 26.86
CA GLN A 384 43.76 -50.13 27.48
C GLN A 384 44.53 -50.11 28.82
N GLU A 385 43.98 -50.75 29.85
CA GLU A 385 44.49 -50.74 31.25
C GLU A 385 44.27 -49.44 32.04
N TYR A 386 43.50 -48.49 31.52
CA TYR A 386 43.10 -47.29 32.28
C TYR A 386 41.57 -47.20 32.38
N GLU A 387 41.06 -46.80 33.55
CA GLU A 387 39.64 -46.55 33.78
C GLU A 387 39.37 -45.06 34.06
N LEU A 388 38.16 -44.63 33.68
CA LEU A 388 37.72 -43.25 33.84
C LEU A 388 37.29 -43.01 35.29
N VAL A 389 38.00 -42.13 35.99
CA VAL A 389 37.89 -41.98 37.46
C VAL A 389 36.50 -41.53 37.91
N ASN A 390 35.84 -40.66 37.14
CA ASN A 390 34.47 -40.21 37.38
C ASN A 390 33.59 -40.60 36.19
N ARG A 391 32.80 -41.67 36.33
CA ARG A 391 31.92 -42.14 35.24
C ARG A 391 30.93 -41.06 34.77
N ASP A 392 30.51 -40.16 35.66
CA ASP A 392 29.65 -38.99 35.34
C ASP A 392 30.34 -37.95 34.45
N SER A 393 31.65 -38.11 34.19
CA SER A 393 32.45 -37.26 33.31
C SER A 393 32.80 -37.93 31.99
N ALA A 394 32.17 -39.07 31.67
CA ALA A 394 32.35 -39.76 30.40
C ALA A 394 31.79 -38.98 29.21
N ILE A 395 30.80 -38.10 29.42
CA ILE A 395 30.16 -37.28 28.39
C ILE A 395 30.20 -35.81 28.80
N ARG A 396 30.40 -34.92 27.82
CA ARG A 396 30.32 -33.46 27.92
C ARG A 396 29.27 -32.93 26.97
N THR A 397 28.38 -32.09 27.48
CA THR A 397 27.40 -31.38 26.68
C THR A 397 27.80 -29.92 26.56
N CYS A 398 27.75 -29.36 25.36
CA CYS A 398 27.99 -27.94 25.16
C CYS A 398 26.80 -27.12 25.68
N LEU A 399 27.03 -26.29 26.70
CA LEU A 399 26.00 -25.50 27.38
C LEU A 399 25.73 -24.18 26.65
N SER A 400 24.60 -23.54 26.98
CA SER A 400 24.13 -22.32 26.33
C SER A 400 25.06 -21.10 26.52
N ASN A 401 25.96 -21.16 27.51
CA ASN A 401 26.98 -20.14 27.76
C ASN A 401 28.33 -20.41 27.06
N GLY A 402 28.41 -21.44 26.21
CA GLY A 402 29.64 -21.81 25.50
C GLY A 402 30.66 -22.58 26.35
N SER A 403 30.28 -23.03 27.55
CA SER A 403 31.10 -23.91 28.39
C SER A 403 30.65 -25.37 28.31
N TRP A 404 31.55 -26.29 28.64
CA TRP A 404 31.23 -27.72 28.72
C TRP A 404 30.66 -28.09 30.09
N SER A 405 29.68 -28.99 30.11
CA SER A 405 29.13 -29.54 31.36
C SER A 405 30.14 -30.42 32.13
N GLY A 406 29.96 -30.58 33.44
CA GLY A 406 30.76 -31.50 34.27
C GLY A 406 32.21 -31.06 34.56
N LYS A 407 33.06 -31.99 35.02
CA LYS A 407 34.45 -31.75 35.48
C LYS A 407 35.45 -32.55 34.67
N SER A 408 36.65 -32.03 34.39
CA SER A 408 37.71 -32.68 33.58
C SER A 408 37.79 -34.20 33.68
N ALA A 409 37.84 -34.88 32.52
CA ALA A 409 37.96 -36.33 32.44
C ALA A 409 39.39 -36.77 32.76
N VAL A 410 39.54 -37.81 33.58
CA VAL A 410 40.84 -38.34 34.01
C VAL A 410 40.81 -39.86 33.91
N CYS A 411 41.82 -40.43 33.24
CA CYS A 411 42.05 -41.87 33.14
C CYS A 411 43.16 -42.26 34.13
N LYS A 412 42.94 -43.32 34.91
CA LYS A 412 43.92 -43.89 35.84
C LYS A 412 43.97 -45.41 35.70
N ASN A 413 45.16 -45.97 35.85
CA ASN A 413 45.38 -47.41 35.95
C ASN A 413 45.04 -47.88 37.37
#